data_AF-A0A9Q2SAI3-F1
#
_entry.id   AF-A0A9Q2SAI3-F1
#
_cell.length_a   1.000
_cell.length_b   1.000
_cell.length_c   1.000
_cell.angle_alpha   90.00
_cell.angle_beta   90.00
_cell.angle_gamma   90.00
#
_symmetry.space_group_name_H-M   'P 1'
#
loop_
_entity.id
_entity.type
_entity.pdbx_description
1 polymer ?
#
loop_
_entity_poly.entity_id
_entity_poly.type
_entity_poly.pdbx_seq_one_letter_code
_entity_poly.pdbx_strand_id
1 'polypeptide(L)'
;MPSKRRKIPRTVRLAVYERDGWACQYCSQVFTPGSESERSGQKAPWIIATEGVIWLELDHVTPHSAGGADTVENFKAACSPCNRLKYDSTINADWPARIAKAQALLHSNPAGRAAAQAAARALLGIAVRIDEHGRVFLPDQEGKGVL
;
A
#
# COMPACT_ATOMS: atom_id res chain seq x y z
N MET A 1 18.06 -13.40 18.49
CA MET A 1 16.70 -13.96 18.35
C MET A 1 15.75 -12.81 18.05
N PRO A 2 14.90 -12.87 17.02
CA PRO A 2 13.94 -11.79 16.76
C PRO A 2 12.99 -11.70 17.96
N SER A 3 12.94 -10.54 18.62
CA SER A 3 12.05 -10.33 19.75
C SER A 3 10.61 -10.57 19.31
N LYS A 4 9.84 -11.35 20.09
CA LYS A 4 8.41 -11.58 19.85
C LYS A 4 7.72 -10.21 19.69
N ARG A 5 7.20 -9.91 18.51
CA ARG A 5 6.50 -8.63 18.26
C ARG A 5 5.39 -8.47 19.29
N ARG A 6 5.34 -7.30 19.95
CA ARG A 6 4.28 -6.98 20.88
C ARG A 6 2.95 -6.95 20.13
N LYS A 7 1.89 -7.41 20.80
CA LYS A 7 0.53 -7.38 20.22
C LYS A 7 0.01 -5.95 20.31
N ILE A 8 -0.40 -5.38 19.18
CA ILE A 8 -1.01 -4.05 19.14
C ILE A 8 -2.33 -4.09 19.94
N PRO A 9 -2.54 -3.20 20.93
CA PRO A 9 -3.76 -3.17 21.73
C PRO A 9 -5.01 -2.94 20.87
N ARG A 10 -6.15 -3.50 21.29
CA ARG A 10 -7.43 -3.31 20.59
C ARG A 10 -7.85 -1.85 20.52
N THR A 11 -7.59 -1.09 21.58
CA THR A 11 -7.87 0.34 21.66
C THR A 11 -7.08 1.15 20.62
N VAL A 12 -5.80 0.81 20.41
CA VAL A 12 -4.97 1.43 19.37
C VAL A 12 -5.50 1.08 17.98
N ARG A 13 -5.86 -0.18 17.74
CA ARG A 13 -6.47 -0.61 16.45
C ARG A 13 -7.75 0.16 16.15
N LEU A 14 -8.66 0.21 17.12
CA LEU A 14 -9.92 0.90 16.98
C LEU A 14 -9.71 2.39 16.71
N ALA A 15 -8.87 3.06 17.51
CA ALA A 15 -8.59 4.48 17.34
C ALA A 15 -8.03 4.81 15.95
N VAL A 16 -7.16 3.97 15.39
CA VAL A 16 -6.66 4.16 14.02
C VAL A 16 -7.79 3.98 13.00
N TYR A 17 -8.59 2.92 13.10
CA TYR A 17 -9.68 2.69 12.16
C TYR A 17 -10.74 3.81 12.19
N GLU A 18 -11.12 4.28 13.37
CA GLU A 18 -12.07 5.39 13.54
C GLU A 18 -11.52 6.71 12.99
N ARG A 19 -10.27 7.05 13.34
CA ARG A 19 -9.57 8.24 12.83
C ARG A 19 -9.50 8.23 11.29
N ASP A 20 -9.22 7.06 10.73
CA ASP A 20 -9.01 6.88 9.30
C ASP A 20 -10.32 6.61 8.54
N GLY A 21 -11.48 6.76 9.20
CA GLY A 21 -12.80 6.63 8.59
C GLY A 21 -13.07 5.23 8.03
N TRP A 22 -12.46 4.20 8.62
CA TRP A 22 -12.51 2.81 8.16
C TRP A 22 -12.08 2.65 6.70
N ALA A 23 -11.19 3.52 6.21
CA ALA A 23 -10.72 3.54 4.83
C ALA A 23 -9.21 3.33 4.75
N CYS A 24 -8.78 2.66 3.68
CA CYS A 24 -7.37 2.58 3.32
C CYS A 24 -6.84 3.99 3.03
N GLN A 25 -5.81 4.42 3.76
CA GLN A 25 -5.19 5.75 3.60
C GLN A 25 -4.31 5.88 2.34
N TYR A 26 -4.26 4.84 1.49
CA TYR A 26 -3.49 4.83 0.26
C TYR A 26 -4.36 4.79 -1.01
N CYS A 27 -5.45 4.03 -1.00
CA CYS A 27 -6.35 3.90 -2.15
C CYS A 27 -7.79 4.34 -1.87
N SER A 28 -8.07 4.79 -0.65
CA SER A 28 -9.39 5.25 -0.20
C SER A 28 -10.51 4.19 -0.21
N GLN A 29 -10.19 2.91 -0.42
CA GLN A 29 -11.16 1.82 -0.29
C GLN A 29 -11.72 1.79 1.14
N VAL A 30 -13.04 1.85 1.25
CA VAL A 30 -13.77 1.79 2.52
C VAL A 30 -14.05 0.34 2.92
N PHE A 31 -13.94 0.05 4.22
CA PHE A 31 -14.21 -1.24 4.84
C PHE A 31 -15.24 -1.08 5.95
N THR A 32 -16.50 -1.42 5.67
CA THR A 32 -17.55 -1.35 6.68
C THR A 32 -17.46 -2.53 7.65
N PRO A 33 -17.34 -2.31 8.98
CA PRO A 33 -17.31 -3.38 9.96
C PRO A 33 -18.62 -4.17 9.98
N GLY A 34 -18.55 -5.46 9.67
CA GLY A 34 -19.70 -6.37 9.67
C GLY A 34 -19.99 -6.98 11.05
N SER A 35 -18.99 -7.07 11.91
CA SER A 35 -19.10 -7.74 13.21
C SER A 35 -18.71 -6.86 14.40
N GLU A 36 -19.19 -7.22 15.60
CA GLU A 36 -18.79 -6.54 16.84
C GLU A 36 -17.29 -6.66 17.12
N SER A 37 -16.69 -7.78 16.71
CA SER A 37 -15.25 -7.98 16.82
C SER A 37 -14.46 -7.02 15.92
N GLU A 38 -15.03 -6.56 14.80
CA GLU A 38 -14.40 -5.55 13.95
C GLU A 38 -14.63 -4.15 14.50
N ARG A 39 -15.85 -3.84 14.96
CA ARG A 39 -16.20 -2.56 15.59
C ARG A 39 -15.43 -2.27 16.88
N SER A 40 -15.01 -3.30 17.61
CA SER A 40 -14.20 -3.16 18.82
C SER A 40 -12.69 -3.15 18.56
N GLY A 41 -12.25 -3.21 17.30
CA GLY A 41 -10.83 -3.32 16.93
C GLY A 41 -10.19 -4.67 17.29
N GLN A 42 -10.96 -5.67 17.74
CA GLN A 42 -10.46 -7.02 18.03
C GLN A 42 -9.99 -7.74 16.75
N LYS A 43 -10.72 -7.57 15.64
CA LYS A 43 -10.38 -8.09 14.31
C LYS A 43 -10.26 -6.94 13.31
N ALA A 44 -9.51 -7.18 12.24
CA ALA A 44 -9.47 -6.28 11.10
C ALA A 44 -10.77 -6.42 10.30
N PRO A 45 -11.40 -5.31 9.89
CA PRO A 45 -12.41 -5.32 8.84
C PRO A 45 -11.85 -5.89 7.54
N TRP A 46 -12.71 -6.42 6.69
CA TRP A 46 -12.34 -7.04 5.42
C TRP A 46 -13.47 -6.94 4.41
N ILE A 47 -13.13 -7.13 3.14
CA ILE A 47 -14.08 -7.24 2.03
C ILE A 47 -13.71 -8.43 1.15
N ILE A 48 -14.69 -8.92 0.39
CA ILE A 48 -14.46 -9.90 -0.69
C ILE A 48 -14.21 -9.13 -1.97
N ALA A 49 -13.08 -9.40 -2.61
CA ALA A 49 -12.76 -8.97 -3.96
C ALA A 49 -12.71 -10.19 -4.90
N THR A 50 -12.63 -9.94 -6.20
CA THR A 50 -12.57 -10.97 -7.26
C THR A 50 -11.44 -11.99 -7.04
N GLU A 51 -10.32 -11.55 -6.49
CA GLU A 51 -9.12 -12.39 -6.25
C GLU A 51 -9.00 -12.89 -4.79
N GLY A 52 -10.03 -12.68 -3.95
CA GLY A 52 -10.07 -13.17 -2.57
C GLY A 52 -10.32 -12.09 -1.53
N VAL A 53 -9.88 -12.33 -0.29
CA VAL A 53 -10.16 -11.46 0.86
C VAL A 53 -9.13 -10.33 0.97
N ILE A 54 -9.62 -9.10 1.06
CA ILE A 54 -8.82 -7.91 1.34
C ILE A 54 -9.10 -7.47 2.77
N TRP A 55 -8.05 -7.29 3.57
CA TRP A 55 -8.14 -6.86 4.97
C TRP A 55 -7.76 -5.38 5.11
N LEU A 56 -8.35 -4.68 6.08
CA LEU A 56 -7.87 -3.36 6.53
C LEU A 56 -6.90 -3.55 7.69
N GLU A 57 -5.62 -3.48 7.39
CA GLU A 57 -4.51 -3.71 8.32
C GLU A 57 -4.00 -2.40 8.90
N LEU A 58 -3.24 -2.50 9.99
CA LEU A 58 -2.43 -1.39 10.49
C LEU A 58 -1.07 -1.43 9.81
N ASP A 59 -0.70 -0.30 9.23
CA ASP A 59 0.58 -0.10 8.58
C ASP A 59 1.37 0.99 9.30
N HIS A 60 2.64 0.71 9.60
CA HIS A 60 3.53 1.65 10.26
C HIS A 60 3.99 2.74 9.29
N VAL A 61 3.84 4.02 9.65
CA VAL A 61 4.42 5.15 8.91
C VAL A 61 5.94 5.06 8.94
N THR A 62 6.51 4.95 10.14
CA THR A 62 7.92 4.60 10.36
C THR A 62 8.01 3.12 10.68
N PRO A 63 8.67 2.28 9.87
CA PRO A 63 8.71 0.85 10.07
C PRO A 63 9.44 0.48 11.37
N HIS A 64 9.06 -0.66 11.97
CA HIS A 64 9.69 -1.16 13.18
C HIS A 64 11.20 -1.44 12.99
N SER A 65 11.65 -1.82 11.78
CA SER A 65 13.07 -2.00 11.46
C SER A 65 13.88 -0.70 11.59
N ALA A 66 13.23 0.46 11.47
CA ALA A 66 13.81 1.79 11.64
C ALA A 66 13.47 2.42 13.01
N GLY A 67 12.97 1.63 13.97
CA GLY A 67 12.65 2.10 15.32
C GLY A 67 11.28 2.74 15.50
N GLY A 68 10.36 2.57 14.55
CA GLY A 68 8.99 3.09 14.68
C GLY A 68 8.20 2.44 15.82
N ALA A 69 7.45 3.26 16.55
CA ALA A 69 6.65 2.84 17.70
C ALA A 69 5.25 2.32 17.30
N ASP A 70 4.64 1.49 18.16
CA ASP A 70 3.26 1.00 17.98
C ASP A 70 2.22 1.99 18.55
N THR A 71 2.20 3.22 18.03
CA THR A 71 1.25 4.26 18.47
C THR A 71 0.25 4.61 17.37
N VAL A 72 -0.88 5.20 17.76
CA VAL A 72 -1.92 5.62 16.81
C VAL A 72 -1.34 6.56 15.76
N GLU A 73 -0.46 7.48 16.14
CA GLU A 73 0.18 8.47 15.28
C GLU A 73 1.12 7.84 14.25
N ASN A 74 1.79 6.74 14.62
CA ASN A 74 2.69 6.03 13.73
C ASN A 74 1.98 4.92 12.92
N PHE A 75 0.66 4.77 13.05
CA PHE A 75 -0.12 3.84 12.25
C PHE A 75 -0.99 4.56 11.22
N LYS A 76 -1.24 3.87 10.10
CA LYS A 76 -2.31 4.16 9.13
C LYS A 76 -3.13 2.90 8.88
N ALA A 77 -4.42 3.04 8.64
CA ALA A 77 -5.24 1.97 8.11
C ALA A 77 -4.90 1.77 6.62
N ALA A 78 -4.50 0.56 6.25
CA ALA A 78 -4.08 0.23 4.88
C ALA A 78 -4.70 -1.10 4.44
N CYS A 79 -5.26 -1.14 3.23
CA CYS A 79 -5.71 -2.43 2.71
C CYS A 79 -4.50 -3.36 2.49
N SER A 80 -4.69 -4.65 2.69
CA SER A 80 -3.59 -5.62 2.65
C SER A 80 -2.79 -5.60 1.33
N PRO A 81 -3.36 -5.33 0.14
CA PRO A 81 -2.57 -5.07 -1.07
C PRO A 81 -1.67 -3.83 -0.99
N CYS A 82 -2.19 -2.67 -0.57
CA CYS A 82 -1.40 -1.45 -0.42
C CYS A 82 -0.33 -1.61 0.66
N ASN A 83 -0.67 -2.25 1.79
CA ASN A 83 0.26 -2.54 2.88
C ASN A 83 1.41 -3.44 2.40
N ARG A 84 1.11 -4.52 1.67
CA ARG A 84 2.13 -5.41 1.08
C ARG A 84 3.00 -4.70 0.05
N LEU A 85 2.41 -3.86 -0.81
CA LEU A 85 3.15 -3.09 -1.81
C LEU A 85 4.10 -2.07 -1.18
N LYS A 86 3.79 -1.58 0.01
CA LYS A 86 4.62 -0.63 0.75
C LYS A 86 5.92 -1.25 1.29
N TYR A 87 5.89 -2.49 1.76
CA TYR A 87 7.04 -3.17 2.41
C TYR A 87 7.78 -2.24 3.41
N ASP A 88 9.10 -2.09 3.30
CA ASP A 88 9.95 -1.17 4.09
C ASP A 88 10.07 0.25 3.50
N SER A 89 9.46 0.49 2.34
CA SER A 89 9.47 1.79 1.68
C SER A 89 8.42 2.69 2.33
N THR A 90 8.86 3.68 3.08
CA THR A 90 7.98 4.74 3.61
C THR A 90 7.27 5.40 2.43
N ILE A 91 5.95 5.24 2.34
CA ILE A 91 5.20 5.74 1.19
C ILE A 91 5.23 7.29 1.06
N ASN A 92 5.88 8.00 2.00
CA ASN A 92 5.91 9.46 2.08
C ASN A 92 7.28 10.17 2.11
N ALA A 93 8.44 9.52 2.00
CA ALA A 93 9.70 10.26 2.23
C ALA A 93 10.60 10.50 1.01
N ASP A 94 10.57 9.65 -0.01
CA ASP A 94 11.54 9.76 -1.12
C ASP A 94 10.91 10.25 -2.42
N TRP A 95 10.32 11.45 -2.37
CA TRP A 95 9.89 12.16 -3.57
C TRP A 95 11.02 12.32 -4.59
N PRO A 96 12.27 12.64 -4.21
CA PRO A 96 13.37 12.67 -5.15
C PRO A 96 13.57 11.36 -5.92
N ALA A 97 13.62 10.20 -5.25
CA ALA A 97 13.78 8.92 -5.95
C ALA A 97 12.55 8.53 -6.78
N ARG A 98 11.33 8.88 -6.33
CA ARG A 98 10.11 8.64 -7.11
C ARG A 98 10.04 9.48 -8.37
N ILE A 99 10.40 10.76 -8.26
CA ILE A 99 10.51 11.67 -9.39
C ILE A 99 11.60 11.18 -10.34
N ALA A 100 12.79 10.82 -9.82
CA ALA A 100 13.87 10.28 -10.63
C ALA A 100 13.46 8.98 -11.34
N LYS A 101 12.75 8.08 -10.67
CA LYS A 101 12.22 6.85 -11.26
C LYS A 101 11.16 7.14 -12.33
N ALA A 102 10.24 8.07 -12.08
CA ALA A 102 9.24 8.48 -13.07
C ALA A 102 9.88 9.12 -14.30
N GLN A 103 10.88 9.99 -14.11
CA GLN A 103 11.67 10.59 -15.19
C GLN A 103 12.42 9.53 -16.01
N ALA A 104 13.08 8.58 -15.35
CA ALA A 104 13.76 7.47 -16.02
C ALA A 104 12.79 6.64 -16.88
N LEU A 105 11.61 6.33 -16.35
CA LEU A 105 10.57 5.60 -17.11
C LEU A 105 10.11 6.38 -18.35
N LEU A 106 9.95 7.70 -18.24
CA LEU A 106 9.56 8.55 -19.38
C LEU A 106 10.69 8.70 -20.42
N HIS A 107 11.95 8.76 -19.99
CA HIS A 107 13.09 8.92 -20.89
C HIS A 107 13.48 7.63 -21.61
N SER A 108 13.36 6.48 -20.94
CA SER A 108 13.81 5.18 -21.45
C SER A 108 12.75 4.42 -22.25
N ASN A 109 11.52 4.94 -22.34
CA ASN A 109 10.42 4.29 -23.06
C ASN A 109 9.84 5.21 -24.15
N PRO A 110 9.29 4.65 -25.24
CA PRO A 110 8.57 5.44 -26.23
C PRO A 110 7.46 6.27 -25.59
N ALA A 111 7.31 7.51 -26.05
CA ALA A 111 6.22 8.38 -25.63
C ALA A 111 4.87 7.69 -25.93
N GLY A 112 4.08 7.43 -24.88
CA GLY A 112 2.83 6.71 -25.03
C GLY A 112 2.15 6.43 -23.69
N ARG A 113 0.92 5.91 -23.77
CA ARG A 113 0.07 5.60 -22.61
C ARG A 113 0.78 4.69 -21.60
N ALA A 114 1.60 3.75 -22.07
CA ALA A 114 2.39 2.84 -21.24
C ALA A 114 3.39 3.56 -20.33
N ALA A 115 4.28 4.35 -20.93
CA ALA A 115 5.27 5.12 -20.18
C ALA A 115 4.61 6.10 -19.18
N ALA A 116 3.53 6.77 -19.60
CA ALA A 116 2.79 7.70 -18.76
C ALA A 116 2.14 7.01 -17.53
N GLN A 117 1.48 5.87 -17.74
CA GLN A 117 0.84 5.11 -16.66
C GLN A 117 1.88 4.51 -15.69
N ALA A 118 3.03 4.05 -16.20
CA ALA A 118 4.12 3.60 -15.33
C ALA A 118 4.77 4.71 -14.52
N ALA A 119 5.00 5.89 -15.12
CA ALA A 119 5.51 7.05 -14.40
C ALA A 119 4.54 7.49 -13.29
N ALA A 120 3.22 7.53 -13.58
CA ALA A 120 2.20 7.82 -12.58
C ALA A 120 2.20 6.79 -11.43
N ARG A 121 2.32 5.50 -11.74
CA ARG A 121 2.46 4.43 -10.73
C ARG A 121 3.72 4.63 -9.88
N ALA A 122 4.86 4.98 -10.48
CA ALA A 122 6.10 5.26 -9.75
C ALA A 122 5.97 6.44 -8.78
N LEU A 123 5.30 7.53 -9.19
CA LEU A 123 5.00 8.67 -8.33
C LEU A 123 4.11 8.29 -7.14
N LEU A 124 3.14 7.42 -7.38
CA LEU A 124 2.24 6.88 -6.36
C LEU A 124 2.87 5.78 -5.48
N GLY A 125 4.14 5.43 -5.71
CA GLY A 125 4.82 4.35 -4.99
C GLY A 125 4.28 2.95 -5.32
N ILE A 126 3.62 2.80 -6.46
CA ILE A 126 3.07 1.54 -6.95
C ILE A 126 4.12 0.83 -7.81
N ALA A 127 4.29 -0.48 -7.60
CA ALA A 127 5.20 -1.29 -8.39
C ALA A 127 4.88 -1.21 -9.90
N VAL A 128 5.93 -0.98 -10.68
CA VAL A 128 5.94 -0.96 -12.15
C VAL A 128 6.68 -2.20 -12.61
N ARG A 129 6.09 -2.98 -13.52
CA ARG A 129 6.76 -4.12 -14.14
C ARG A 129 7.55 -3.65 -15.35
N ILE A 130 8.81 -4.06 -15.42
CA ILE A 130 9.71 -3.79 -16.53
C ILE A 130 10.36 -5.11 -16.98
N ASP A 131 10.71 -5.25 -18.26
CA ASP A 131 11.53 -6.39 -18.73
C ASP A 131 13.00 -6.21 -18.36
N GLU A 132 13.80 -7.20 -18.76
CA GLU A 132 15.26 -7.20 -18.69
C GLU A 132 15.92 -6.04 -19.44
N HIS A 133 15.19 -5.36 -20.34
CA HIS A 133 15.63 -4.19 -21.09
C HIS A 133 15.11 -2.86 -20.51
N GLY A 134 14.39 -2.90 -19.38
CA GLY A 134 13.82 -1.71 -18.73
C GLY A 134 12.54 -1.16 -19.36
N ARG A 135 11.90 -1.90 -20.26
CA ARG A 135 10.67 -1.48 -20.94
C ARG A 135 9.44 -1.75 -20.09
N VAL A 136 8.52 -0.80 -20.06
CA VAL A 136 7.29 -0.88 -19.27
C VAL A 136 6.29 -1.85 -19.88
N PHE A 137 5.77 -2.76 -19.03
CA PHE A 137 4.61 -3.59 -19.36
C PHE A 137 3.38 -3.05 -18.66
N LEU A 138 2.35 -2.73 -19.43
CA LEU A 138 1.00 -2.63 -18.91
C LEU A 138 0.29 -3.95 -19.18
N PRO A 139 -0.33 -4.59 -18.17
CA PRO A 139 -1.37 -5.56 -18.48
C PRO A 139 -2.48 -4.82 -19.24
N ASP A 140 -2.99 -5.41 -20.33
CA ASP A 140 -4.25 -4.95 -20.88
C ASP A 140 -5.39 -5.15 -19.84
N GLN A 141 -6.60 -4.73 -20.18
CA GLN A 141 -7.79 -4.92 -19.32
C GLN A 141 -8.09 -6.41 -19.03
N GLU A 142 -7.40 -7.35 -19.69
CA GLU A 142 -7.57 -8.81 -19.63
C GLU A 142 -6.32 -9.55 -19.09
N GLY A 143 -5.30 -8.83 -18.62
CA GLY A 143 -4.08 -9.42 -18.05
C GLY A 143 -3.09 -10.02 -19.05
N LYS A 144 -3.22 -9.75 -20.36
CA LYS A 144 -2.23 -10.19 -21.36
C LYS A 144 -1.27 -9.06 -21.70
N GLY A 145 0.03 -9.37 -21.69
CA GLY A 145 1.06 -8.43 -22.12
C GLY A 145 1.03 -8.31 -23.64
N VAL A 146 1.04 -7.07 -24.14
CA VAL A 146 1.23 -6.77 -25.56
C VAL A 146 2.66 -6.25 -25.72
N LEU A 147 3.38 -6.83 -26.69
CA LEU A 147 4.75 -6.44 -27.08
C LEU A 147 4.79 -5.03 -27.68
#